data_AF-W1W924-F1
#
_entry.id   AF-W1W924-F1
#
_cell.length_a   1.000
_cell.length_b   1.000
_cell.length_c   1.000
_cell.angle_alpha   90.00
_cell.angle_beta   90.00
_cell.angle_gamma   90.00
#
_symmetry.space_group_name_H-M   'P 1'
#
loop_
_entity.id
_entity.type
_entity.pdbx_description
1 polymer ?
#
loop_
_entity_poly.entity_id
_entity_poly.type
_entity_poly.pdbx_seq_one_letter_code
_entity_poly.pdbx_strand_id
1 'polypeptide(L)' 'MTPYKVFIVGHEGTTGLRIHERLSDRKDIELLATADEDRKNVETIF' A
#
# COMPACT_ATOMS: atom_id res chain seq x y z
N MET A 1 4.29 -16.84 11.39
CA MET A 1 5.12 -15.82 10.71
C MET A 1 4.27 -14.57 10.61
N THR A 2 4.79 -13.42 11.04
CA THR A 2 4.03 -12.16 11.04
C THR A 2 4.09 -11.56 9.63
N PRO A 3 2.95 -11.22 8.99
CA PRO A 3 2.96 -10.62 7.66
C PRO A 3 3.55 -9.22 7.67
N TYR A 4 4.18 -8.83 6.57
CA TYR A 4 4.69 -7.47 6.38
C TYR A 4 3.53 -6.52 6.07
N LYS A 5 3.43 -5.43 6.82
CA LYS A 5 2.46 -4.37 6.54
C LYS A 5 3.06 -3.42 5.51
N VAL A 6 2.35 -3.22 4.40
CA VAL A 6 2.83 -2.43 3.27
C VAL A 6 1.81 -1.38 2.89
N PHE A 7 2.30 -0.16 2.66
CA PHE A 7 1.54 0.96 2.17
C PHE A 7 2.10 1.42 0.82
N ILE A 8 1.22 1.70 -0.15
CA ILE A 8 1.61 2.14 -1.48
C ILE A 8 1.30 3.63 -1.64
N VAL A 9 2.35 4.46 -1.63
CA VAL A 9 2.22 5.88 -1.97
C VAL A 9 2.01 6.03 -3.48
N GLY A 10 1.04 6.83 -3.90
CA GLY A 10 0.75 7.05 -5.32
C GLY A 10 -0.02 5.91 -6.00
N HIS A 11 -0.89 5.20 -5.26
CA HIS A 11 -1.75 4.12 -5.78
C HIS A 11 -2.61 4.54 -6.98
N GLU A 12 -2.95 5.82 -7.12
CA GLU A 12 -3.72 6.37 -8.25
C GLU A 12 -2.93 6.41 -9.57
N GLY A 13 -1.60 6.29 -9.53
CA GLY A 13 -0.77 6.16 -10.72
C GLY A 13 -0.79 4.73 -11.28
N THR A 14 -0.57 4.58 -12.59
CA THR A 14 -0.56 3.26 -13.26
C THR A 14 0.48 2.30 -12.66
N THR A 15 1.63 2.82 -12.21
CA THR A 15 2.63 2.05 -11.47
C THR A 15 2.11 1.59 -10.11
N GLY A 16 1.40 2.46 -9.37
CA GLY A 16 0.84 2.14 -8.07
C GLY A 16 -0.23 1.05 -8.13
N LEU A 17 -1.08 1.09 -9.16
CA LEU A 17 -2.07 0.03 -9.45
C LEU A 17 -1.41 -1.32 -9.71
N ARG A 18 -0.38 -1.36 -10.58
CA ARG A 18 0.35 -2.61 -10.89
C ARG A 18 1.08 -3.18 -9.69
N ILE A 19 1.66 -2.33 -8.83
CA ILE A 19 2.27 -2.75 -7.58
C ILE A 19 1.22 -3.36 -6.65
N HIS A 20 0.05 -2.71 -6.52
CA HIS A 20 -1.05 -3.23 -5.72
C HIS A 20 -1.52 -4.60 -6.19
N GLU A 21 -1.78 -4.77 -7.49
CA GLU A 21 -2.16 -6.06 -8.08
C GLU A 21 -1.13 -7.14 -7.75
N ARG A 22 0.16 -6.87 -7.99
CA ARG A 22 1.24 -7.84 -7.76
C ARG A 22 1.42 -8.21 -6.28
N LEU A 23 1.21 -7.26 -5.37
CA LEU A 23 1.36 -7.51 -3.94
C LEU A 23 0.10 -8.13 -3.31
N SER A 24 -1.08 -7.97 -3.93
CA SER A 24 -2.34 -8.55 -3.44
C SER A 24 -2.32 -10.09 -3.43
N ASP A 25 -1.54 -10.71 -4.31
CA ASP A 25 -1.42 -12.18 -4.39
C ASP A 25 -0.45 -12.78 -3.36
N ARG A 26 0.27 -11.94 -2.59
CA ARG A 26 1.27 -12.41 -1.63
C ARG A 26 0.68 -12.69 -0.25
N LYS A 27 0.78 -13.94 0.19
CA LYS A 27 0.26 -14.42 1.49
C LYS A 27 1.01 -13.91 2.72
N ASP A 28 2.20 -13.35 2.53
CA ASP A 28 3.04 -12.81 3.59
C ASP A 28 2.97 -11.27 3.69
N ILE A 29 2.07 -10.64 2.93
CA ILE A 29 1.90 -9.19 2.90
C ILE A 29 0.46 -8.85 3.28
N GLU A 30 0.33 -7.83 4.14
CA GLU A 30 -0.92 -7.15 4.43
C GLU A 30 -0.86 -5.76 3.77
N LEU A 31 -1.63 -5.58 2.69
CA LEU A 31 -1.75 -4.28 2.03
C LEU A 31 -2.70 -3.38 2.81
N LEU A 32 -2.18 -2.25 3.28
CA LEU A 32 -2.95 -1.24 3.99
C LEU A 32 -3.59 -0.27 2.99
N ALA A 33 -4.90 -0.07 3.09
CA ALA A 33 -5.62 0.95 2.32
C ALA A 33 -5.53 2.30 3.02
N THR A 34 -5.27 3.37 2.29
CA THR A 34 -5.37 4.75 2.79
C THR A 34 -6.75 5.32 2.52
N ALA A 35 -7.31 6.05 3.48
CA ALA A 35 -8.32 7.06 3.18
C ALA A 35 -7.71 8.13 2.26
N ASP A 36 -8.50 8.67 1.32
CA ASP A 36 -8.05 9.69 0.35
C ASP A 36 -7.32 10.87 1.00
N GLU A 37 -7.63 11.19 2.26
CA GLU A 37 -7.14 12.34 3.00
C GLU A 37 -5.67 12.23 3.47
N ASP A 38 -5.11 11.01 3.62
CA ASP A 38 -3.73 10.81 4.11
C ASP A 38 -2.71 10.51 2.99
N ARG A 39 -3.15 10.50 1.72
CA ARG A 39 -2.35 10.04 0.56
C ARG A 39 -1.06 10.81 0.29
N LYS A 40 -0.83 11.96 0.94
CA LYS A 40 0.35 12.81 0.73
C LYS A 40 1.23 13.03 1.96
N ASN A 41 0.82 12.57 3.14
CA ASN A 41 1.62 12.72 4.35
C ASN A 41 2.29 11.40 4.73
N VAL A 42 3.51 11.20 4.22
CA VAL A 42 4.36 10.06 4.58
C VAL A 42 4.65 10.04 6.09
N GLU A 43 4.66 11.20 6.75
CA GLU A 43 4.85 11.34 8.20
C GLU A 43 3.68 10.80 9.03
N THR A 44 2.47 10.67 8.48
CA THR A 44 1.30 10.14 9.20
C THR A 44 1.25 8.60 9.17
N ILE A 45 2.15 7.96 8.43
CA ILE A 45 2.12 6.50 8.18
C ILE A 45 2.77 5.69 9.32
N PHE A 46 3.41 6.36 10.30
CA PHE A 46 4.07 5.73 11.44
C PHE A 46 3.66 6.32 12.79
#